data_AF-A0A953UA24-F1
#
_entry.id   AF-A0A953UA24-F1
#
_cell.length_a   1.000
_cell.length_b   1.000
_cell.length_c   1.000
_cell.angle_alpha   90.00
_cell.angle_beta   90.00
_cell.angle_gamma   90.00
#
_symmetry.space_group_name_H-M   'P 1'
#
loop_
_entity.id
_entity.type
_entity.pdbx_description
1 polymer ?
#
loop_
_entity_poly.entity_id
_entity_poly.type
_entity_poly.pdbx_seq_one_letter_code
_entity_poly.pdbx_strand_id
1 'polypeptide(L)'
;MSTPFARTLRALDADDFRVSNAVVLLVLALLAAWTWWLFAGRVPQYESTSTVRVEPNRFVATFPPRVLDQVRPGQPATLTLDGAALPARVAAIGLDASSGQVQIILLAATESSVQAAAKSAQASVEIERVSPATLVLRAIGRARR
;
A
#
# COMPACT_ATOMS: atom_id res chain seq x y z
N MET A 1 47.10 -32.36 43.25
CA MET A 1 46.40 -31.07 43.09
C MET A 1 45.57 -31.12 41.82
N SER A 2 44.28 -31.43 41.93
CA SER A 2 43.40 -31.58 40.77
C SER A 2 41.95 -31.53 41.22
N THR A 3 41.33 -30.35 41.21
CA THR A 3 39.87 -30.18 41.00
C THR A 3 39.52 -28.69 40.80
N PRO A 4 39.51 -28.19 39.55
CA PRO A 4 38.68 -27.03 39.19
C PRO A 4 37.63 -27.34 38.11
N PHE A 5 37.53 -28.58 37.61
CA PHE A 5 36.59 -28.97 36.54
C PHE A 5 35.15 -29.23 37.02
N ALA A 6 34.94 -29.64 38.27
CA ALA A 6 33.60 -29.97 38.77
C ALA A 6 32.69 -28.73 38.92
N ARG A 7 33.28 -27.54 39.09
CA ARG A 7 32.52 -26.30 39.32
C ARG A 7 32.04 -25.66 38.00
N THR A 8 32.77 -25.83 36.91
CA THR A 8 32.37 -25.36 35.57
C THR A 8 31.29 -26.24 34.92
N LEU A 9 31.34 -27.56 35.11
CA LEU A 9 30.28 -28.47 34.63
C LEU A 9 28.94 -28.25 35.35
N ARG A 10 28.96 -27.98 36.66
CA ARG A 10 27.74 -27.70 37.44
C ARG A 10 27.12 -26.34 37.12
N ALA A 11 27.91 -25.37 36.69
CA ALA A 11 27.40 -24.08 36.20
C ALA A 11 26.76 -24.20 34.82
N LEU A 12 27.20 -25.15 33.99
CA LEU A 12 26.55 -25.48 32.72
C LEU A 12 25.22 -26.23 32.92
N ASP A 13 25.15 -27.12 33.90
CA ASP A 13 23.94 -27.91 34.20
C ASP A 13 22.88 -27.09 34.95
N ALA A 14 23.30 -26.03 35.65
CA ALA A 14 22.42 -25.01 36.24
C ALA A 14 21.91 -23.98 35.22
N ASP A 15 22.38 -24.03 33.97
CA ASP A 15 21.80 -23.27 32.88
C ASP A 15 20.47 -23.93 32.52
N ASP A 16 19.37 -23.38 33.06
CA ASP A 16 18.02 -23.90 32.89
C ASP A 16 17.65 -23.92 31.40
N PHE A 17 17.95 -25.04 30.73
CA PHE A 17 17.63 -25.32 29.33
C PHE A 17 16.18 -25.01 28.97
N ARG A 18 15.28 -25.06 29.96
CA ARG A 18 13.85 -24.77 29.81
C ARG A 18 13.57 -23.30 29.54
N VAL A 19 14.27 -22.37 30.22
CA VAL A 19 14.15 -20.93 29.99
C VAL A 19 14.76 -20.56 28.65
N SER A 20 15.94 -21.10 28.35
CA SER A 20 16.61 -20.91 27.07
C SER A 20 15.73 -21.39 25.90
N ASN A 21 15.16 -22.60 25.99
CA ASN A 21 14.28 -23.13 24.96
C ASN A 21 12.98 -22.32 24.82
N ALA A 22 12.42 -21.81 25.93
CA ALA A 22 11.24 -20.94 25.89
C ALA A 22 11.53 -19.62 25.15
N VAL A 23 12.71 -19.02 25.37
CA VAL A 23 13.14 -17.81 24.65
C VAL A 23 13.33 -18.12 23.16
N VAL A 24 13.97 -19.24 22.81
CA VAL A 24 14.15 -19.64 21.40
C VAL A 24 12.81 -19.85 20.71
N LEU A 25 11.85 -20.53 21.35
CA LEU A 25 10.50 -20.72 20.81
C LEU A 25 9.75 -19.39 20.63
N LEU A 26 9.88 -18.46 21.59
CA LEU A 26 9.30 -17.13 21.48
C LEU A 26 9.90 -16.35 20.30
N VAL A 27 11.22 -16.38 20.13
CA VAL A 27 11.91 -15.73 19.01
C VAL A 27 11.48 -16.34 17.69
N LEU A 28 11.40 -17.67 17.59
CA LEU A 28 10.93 -18.36 16.40
C LEU A 28 9.47 -18.00 16.07
N ALA A 29 8.60 -17.96 17.08
CA ALA A 29 7.20 -17.56 16.90
C ALA A 29 7.09 -16.10 16.43
N LEU A 30 7.90 -15.20 16.98
CA LEU A 30 7.94 -13.80 16.58
C LEU A 30 8.45 -13.65 15.14
N LEU A 31 9.52 -14.36 14.76
CA LEU A 31 10.04 -14.37 13.40
C LEU A 31 9.02 -14.97 12.42
N ALA A 32 8.32 -16.03 12.81
CA ALA A 32 7.25 -16.62 12.01
C ALA A 32 6.08 -15.64 11.83
N ALA A 33 5.64 -14.97 12.89
CA ALA A 33 4.58 -13.96 12.80
C ALA A 33 5.00 -12.77 11.94
N TRP A 34 6.25 -12.34 12.04
CA TRP A 34 6.79 -11.22 11.27
C TRP A 34 6.94 -11.56 9.79
N THR A 35 7.51 -12.72 9.47
CA THR A 35 7.58 -13.23 8.08
C THR A 35 6.19 -13.46 7.52
N TRP A 36 5.28 -14.05 8.29
CA TRP A 36 3.88 -14.20 7.90
C TRP A 36 3.25 -12.86 7.54
N TRP A 37 3.41 -11.83 8.39
CA TRP A 37 2.90 -10.49 8.10
C TRP A 37 3.53 -9.87 6.84
N LEU A 38 4.83 -10.09 6.59
CA LEU A 38 5.54 -9.57 5.41
C LEU A 38 4.94 -10.08 4.09
N PHE A 39 4.42 -11.31 4.08
CA PHE A 39 3.80 -11.93 2.90
C PHE A 39 2.28 -11.79 2.88
N ALA A 40 1.61 -11.91 4.02
CA ALA A 40 0.16 -11.90 4.13
C ALA A 40 -0.43 -10.49 4.29
N GLY A 41 0.40 -9.50 4.66
CA GLY A 41 0.01 -8.10 4.74
C GLY A 41 -0.52 -7.60 3.39
N ARG A 42 -1.65 -6.90 3.41
CA ARG A 42 -2.26 -6.30 2.21
C ARG A 42 -2.24 -4.79 2.35
N VAL A 43 -1.26 -4.15 1.72
CA VAL A 43 -1.07 -2.69 1.77
C VAL A 43 -1.70 -2.07 0.52
N PRO A 44 -2.59 -1.06 0.66
CA PRO A 44 -3.20 -0.39 -0.49
C PRO A 44 -2.16 0.40 -1.28
N GLN A 45 -2.16 0.22 -2.60
CA GLN A 45 -1.39 0.99 -3.56
C GLN A 45 -2.32 1.96 -4.27
N TYR A 46 -1.93 3.24 -4.33
CA TYR A 46 -2.67 4.30 -4.99
C TYR A 46 -1.94 4.73 -6.27
N GLU A 47 -2.68 4.94 -7.37
CA GLU A 47 -2.18 5.73 -8.50
C GLU A 47 -2.71 7.13 -8.32
N SER A 48 -1.84 8.13 -8.39
CA SER A 48 -2.23 9.54 -8.46
C SER A 48 -2.00 10.09 -9.85
N THR A 49 -2.94 10.91 -10.32
CA THR A 49 -2.77 11.71 -11.54
C THR A 49 -3.03 13.18 -11.25
N SER A 50 -2.25 14.03 -11.90
CA SER A 50 -2.38 15.50 -11.86
C SER A 50 -3.20 16.05 -13.03
N THR A 51 -3.55 15.22 -14.01
CA THR A 51 -4.39 15.61 -15.15
C THR A 51 -5.85 15.31 -14.83
N VAL A 52 -6.46 16.21 -14.07
CA VAL A 52 -7.89 16.14 -13.74
C VAL A 52 -8.62 17.31 -14.39
N ARG A 53 -9.57 17.00 -15.27
CA ARG A 53 -10.50 17.97 -15.84
C ARG A 53 -11.74 18.04 -14.96
N VAL A 54 -12.07 19.25 -14.52
CA VAL A 54 -13.28 19.52 -13.75
C VAL A 54 -14.42 19.79 -14.72
N GLU A 55 -15.53 19.08 -14.56
CA GLU A 55 -16.80 19.36 -15.22
C GLU A 55 -17.88 19.68 -14.16
N PRO A 56 -19.00 20.31 -14.52
CA PRO A 56 -19.95 20.87 -13.55
C PRO A 56 -20.52 19.89 -12.50
N ASN A 57 -20.47 18.58 -12.78
CA ASN A 57 -20.99 17.53 -11.89
C ASN A 57 -20.11 16.27 -11.82
N ARG A 58 -18.90 16.33 -12.39
CA ARG A 58 -18.00 15.17 -12.43
C ARG A 58 -16.56 15.61 -12.65
N PHE A 59 -15.64 14.77 -12.21
CA PHE A 59 -14.21 14.96 -12.47
C PHE A 59 -13.75 13.88 -13.44
N VAL A 60 -13.01 14.26 -14.47
CA VAL A 60 -12.43 13.33 -15.44
C VAL A 60 -10.93 13.32 -15.23
N ALA A 61 -10.42 12.24 -14.66
CA ALA A 61 -9.01 12.06 -14.37
C ALA A 61 -8.39 11.11 -15.41
N THR A 62 -7.23 11.50 -15.96
CA THR A 62 -6.57 10.69 -16.98
C THR A 62 -5.44 9.85 -16.38
N PHE A 63 -5.50 8.55 -16.61
CA PHE A 63 -4.58 7.55 -16.09
C PHE A 63 -3.92 6.74 -17.21
N PRO A 64 -2.73 6.16 -16.96
CA PRO A 64 -2.10 5.26 -17.91
C PRO A 64 -2.89 3.95 -18.08
N PRO A 65 -2.78 3.26 -19.24
CA PRO A 65 -3.62 2.11 -19.60
C PRO A 65 -3.51 0.91 -18.64
N ARG A 66 -2.40 0.82 -17.89
CA ARG A 66 -2.15 -0.23 -16.88
C ARG A 66 -3.18 -0.24 -15.75
N VAL A 67 -3.89 0.87 -15.54
CA VAL A 67 -4.88 1.06 -14.48
C VAL A 67 -6.24 0.44 -14.85
N LEU A 68 -6.48 0.17 -16.14
CA LEU A 68 -7.77 -0.32 -16.66
C LEU A 68 -8.20 -1.64 -16.02
N ASP A 69 -7.28 -2.59 -15.88
CA ASP A 69 -7.59 -3.94 -15.39
C ASP A 69 -7.80 -3.99 -13.87
N GLN A 70 -7.44 -2.92 -13.17
CA GLN A 70 -7.36 -2.90 -11.71
C GLN A 70 -8.42 -1.99 -11.07
N VAL A 71 -8.92 -0.99 -11.80
CA VAL A 71 -9.97 -0.08 -11.30
C VAL A 71 -11.35 -0.58 -11.69
N ARG A 72 -12.30 -0.51 -10.75
CA ARG A 72 -13.71 -0.90 -10.97
C ARG A 72 -14.67 0.26 -10.68
N PRO A 73 -15.81 0.35 -11.39
CA PRO A 73 -16.90 1.24 -11.00
C PRO A 73 -17.34 0.97 -9.56
N GLY A 74 -17.63 2.04 -8.81
CA GLY A 74 -18.01 2.02 -7.40
C GLY A 74 -16.84 2.08 -6.41
N GLN A 75 -15.60 1.98 -6.87
CA GLN A 75 -14.41 1.99 -6.02
C GLN A 75 -14.21 3.35 -5.32
N PRO A 76 -13.80 3.38 -4.04
CA PRO A 76 -13.46 4.62 -3.36
C PRO A 76 -12.24 5.27 -4.01
N ALA A 77 -12.29 6.59 -4.12
CA ALA A 77 -11.21 7.42 -4.62
C ALA A 77 -11.08 8.67 -3.74
N THR A 78 -9.92 9.30 -3.80
CA THR A 78 -9.64 10.56 -3.11
C THR A 78 -9.32 11.61 -4.16
N LEU A 79 -10.08 12.70 -4.18
CA LEU A 79 -9.79 13.88 -4.98
C LEU A 79 -9.09 14.91 -4.11
N THR A 80 -7.99 15.48 -4.56
CA THR A 80 -7.31 16.59 -3.90
C THR A 80 -7.47 17.84 -4.74
N LEU A 81 -8.19 18.84 -4.24
CA LEU A 81 -8.47 20.11 -4.91
C LEU A 81 -7.78 21.21 -4.12
N ASP A 82 -6.82 21.91 -4.73
CA ASP A 82 -6.04 22.99 -4.09
C ASP A 82 -5.46 22.61 -2.71
N GLY A 83 -5.09 21.33 -2.56
CA GLY A 83 -4.55 20.76 -1.32
C GLY A 83 -5.57 20.18 -0.35
N ALA A 84 -6.88 20.39 -0.56
CA ALA A 84 -7.94 19.79 0.24
C ALA A 84 -8.34 18.41 -0.30
N ALA A 85 -8.27 17.38 0.54
CA ALA A 85 -8.70 16.03 0.19
C ALA A 85 -10.21 15.84 0.38
N LEU A 86 -10.88 15.34 -0.65
CA LEU A 86 -12.30 15.05 -0.69
C LEU A 86 -12.55 13.59 -1.07
N PRO A 87 -13.50 12.91 -0.42
CA PRO A 87 -13.92 11.58 -0.82
C PRO A 87 -14.67 11.62 -2.16
N ALA A 88 -14.31 10.70 -3.04
CA ALA A 88 -14.93 10.50 -4.34
C ALA A 88 -15.17 9.02 -4.61
N ARG A 89 -15.94 8.72 -5.65
CA ARG A 89 -16.14 7.36 -6.15
C ARG A 89 -15.95 7.29 -7.64
N VAL A 90 -15.41 6.18 -8.11
CA VAL A 90 -15.32 5.87 -9.53
C VAL A 90 -16.73 5.61 -10.05
N ALA A 91 -17.21 6.44 -10.97
CA ALA A 91 -18.52 6.27 -11.59
C ALA A 91 -18.46 5.46 -12.87
N ALA A 92 -17.47 5.76 -13.72
CA ALA A 92 -17.27 5.10 -14.99
C ALA A 92 -15.82 5.15 -15.41
N ILE A 93 -15.45 4.22 -16.28
CA ILE A 93 -14.11 4.10 -16.85
C ILE A 93 -14.29 4.11 -18.37
N GLY A 94 -13.58 5.00 -19.04
CA GLY A 94 -13.56 5.12 -20.50
C GLY A 94 -12.15 4.98 -21.03
N LEU A 95 -12.02 4.41 -22.23
CA LEU A 95 -10.78 4.49 -22.97
C LEU A 95 -10.86 5.68 -23.93
N ASP A 96 -9.87 6.55 -23.91
CA ASP A 96 -9.72 7.54 -24.96
C ASP A 96 -9.04 6.87 -26.16
N ALA A 97 -9.84 6.57 -27.18
CA ALA A 97 -9.37 5.93 -28.41
C ALA A 97 -8.28 6.74 -29.14
N SER A 98 -8.18 8.04 -28.88
CA SER A 98 -7.24 8.95 -29.56
C SER A 98 -5.86 8.94 -28.90
N SER A 99 -5.82 8.82 -27.56
CA SER A 99 -4.59 8.89 -26.78
C SER A 99 -4.14 7.55 -26.20
N GLY A 100 -4.99 6.52 -26.26
CA GLY A 100 -4.77 5.24 -25.60
C GLY A 100 -4.73 5.34 -24.07
N GLN A 101 -5.13 6.48 -23.51
CA GLN A 101 -5.18 6.70 -22.07
C GLN A 101 -6.56 6.35 -21.51
N VAL A 102 -6.59 6.05 -20.21
CA VAL A 102 -7.82 5.67 -19.51
C VAL A 102 -8.35 6.91 -18.81
N GLN A 103 -9.58 7.28 -19.14
CA GLN A 103 -10.31 8.35 -18.48
C GLN A 103 -11.20 7.75 -17.40
N ILE A 104 -10.98 8.17 -16.16
CA ILE A 104 -11.76 7.73 -15.01
C ILE A 104 -12.66 8.89 -14.60
N ILE A 105 -13.97 8.64 -14.65
CA ILE A 105 -14.98 9.59 -14.21
C ILE A 105 -15.21 9.38 -12.72
N LEU A 106 -15.02 10.45 -11.96
CA LEU A 106 -15.11 10.48 -10.50
C LEU A 106 -16.27 11.39 -10.08
N LEU A 107 -17.05 10.93 -9.13
CA LEU A 107 -18.11 11.69 -8.48
C LEU A 107 -17.68 12.01 -7.06
N ALA A 108 -17.54 13.30 -6.75
CA ALA A 108 -17.28 13.79 -5.40
C ALA A 108 -18.60 13.95 -4.63
N ALA A 109 -18.56 13.78 -3.31
CA ALA A 109 -19.73 14.02 -2.46
C ALA A 109 -20.02 15.52 -2.20
N THR A 110 -19.15 16.43 -2.66
CA THR A 110 -19.19 17.87 -2.37
C THR A 110 -19.94 18.67 -3.44
N GLU A 111 -20.55 19.78 -3.03
CA GLU A 111 -21.32 20.72 -3.86
C GLU A 111 -20.51 21.33 -5.03
N SER A 112 -21.17 21.51 -6.19
CA SER A 112 -20.59 21.98 -7.46
C SER A 112 -19.84 23.32 -7.41
N SER A 113 -20.09 24.16 -6.40
CA SER A 113 -19.45 25.48 -6.24
C SER A 113 -17.96 25.38 -5.91
N VAL A 114 -17.57 24.40 -5.09
CA VAL A 114 -16.16 24.12 -4.76
C VAL A 114 -15.44 23.49 -5.94
N GLN A 115 -16.17 22.74 -6.77
CA GLN A 115 -15.62 22.07 -7.95
C GLN A 115 -15.19 23.10 -9.01
N ALA A 116 -16.08 24.04 -9.37
CA ALA A 116 -15.84 25.02 -10.42
C ALA A 116 -14.73 26.04 -10.11
N ALA A 117 -14.41 26.25 -8.84
CA ALA A 117 -13.41 27.23 -8.41
C ALA A 117 -11.98 26.66 -8.30
N ALA A 118 -11.80 25.34 -8.39
CA ALA A 118 -10.51 24.70 -8.16
C ALA A 118 -9.50 24.98 -9.28
N LYS A 119 -8.30 25.43 -8.90
CA LYS A 119 -7.22 25.75 -9.85
C LYS A 119 -6.31 24.56 -10.13
N SER A 120 -6.19 23.66 -9.14
CA SER A 120 -5.42 22.42 -9.22
C SER A 120 -6.24 21.26 -8.69
N ALA A 121 -6.27 20.18 -9.45
CA ALA A 121 -7.02 18.98 -9.12
C ALA A 121 -6.14 17.75 -9.34
N GLN A 122 -6.06 16.88 -8.33
CA GLN A 122 -5.38 15.61 -8.39
C GLN A 122 -6.37 14.51 -7.99
N ALA A 123 -6.29 13.36 -8.65
CA ALA A 123 -7.13 12.22 -8.34
C ALA A 123 -6.24 11.04 -7.94
N SER A 124 -6.54 10.45 -6.80
CA SER A 124 -5.88 9.24 -6.30
C SER A 124 -6.90 8.12 -6.19
N VAL A 125 -6.66 7.00 -6.88
CA VAL A 125 -7.52 5.82 -6.82
C VAL A 125 -6.72 4.66 -6.23
N GLU A 126 -7.29 3.96 -5.24
CA GLU A 126 -6.70 2.70 -4.74
C GLU A 126 -6.79 1.68 -5.86
N ILE A 127 -5.66 1.19 -6.36
CA ILE A 127 -5.63 0.32 -7.53
C ILE A 127 -5.59 -1.15 -7.12
N GLU A 128 -4.72 -1.48 -6.17
CA GLU A 128 -4.39 -2.85 -5.79
C GLU A 128 -3.95 -2.89 -4.33
N ARG A 129 -4.10 -4.04 -3.67
CA ARG A 129 -3.47 -4.30 -2.37
C ARG A 129 -2.32 -5.28 -2.54
N VAL A 130 -1.11 -4.83 -2.26
CA VAL A 130 0.12 -5.60 -2.45
C VAL A 130 0.80 -5.91 -1.12
N SER A 131 1.56 -7.00 -1.07
CA SER A 131 2.32 -7.35 0.13
C SER A 131 3.60 -6.50 0.26
N PRO A 132 4.05 -6.22 1.50
CA PRO A 132 5.32 -5.54 1.73
C PRO A 132 6.50 -6.19 0.99
N ALA A 133 6.58 -7.52 0.95
CA ALA A 133 7.61 -8.24 0.21
C ALA A 133 7.62 -7.86 -1.29
N THR A 134 6.45 -7.76 -1.90
CA THR A 134 6.29 -7.41 -3.33
C THR A 134 6.76 -5.97 -3.60
N LEU A 135 6.47 -5.04 -2.69
CA LEU A 135 6.95 -3.65 -2.80
C LEU A 135 8.47 -3.58 -2.79
N VAL A 136 9.12 -4.31 -1.89
CA VAL A 136 10.60 -4.35 -1.79
C VAL A 136 11.22 -4.94 -3.05
N LEU A 137 10.71 -6.08 -3.53
CA LEU A 137 11.18 -6.71 -4.77
C LEU A 137 11.02 -5.77 -5.98
N ARG A 138 9.89 -5.07 -6.08
CA ARG A 138 9.62 -4.09 -7.14
C ARG A 138 10.55 -2.88 -7.06
N ALA A 139 10.86 -2.39 -5.86
CA ALA A 139 11.80 -1.29 -5.65
C ALA A 139 13.22 -1.67 -6.05
N ILE A 140 13.69 -2.87 -5.65
CA ILE A 140 15.02 -3.38 -6.01
C ILE A 140 15.14 -3.56 -7.53
N GLY A 141 14.10 -4.09 -8.19
CA GLY A 141 14.08 -4.28 -9.63
C GLY A 141 14.13 -2.97 -10.44
N ARG A 142 13.57 -1.87 -9.91
CA ARG A 142 13.66 -0.54 -10.52
C ARG A 142 15.02 0.11 -10.33
N ALA A 143 15.68 -0.09 -9.20
CA ALA A 143 16.99 0.50 -8.91
C ALA A 143 18.14 -0.03 -9.80
N ARG A 144 17.90 -1.12 -10.54
CA ARG A 144 18.88 -1.76 -11.43
C ARG A 144 18.76 -1.36 -12.91
N ARG A 145 17.78 -0.54 -13.29
CA ARG A 145 17.61 0.01 -14.64
C ARG A 145 18.01 1.47 -14.65
#